data_AF-A0A851UVD9-F1
#
_entry.id   AF-A0A851UVD9-F1
#
_cell.length_a   1.000
_cell.length_b   1.000
_cell.length_c   1.000
_cell.angle_alpha   90.00
_cell.angle_beta   90.00
_cell.angle_gamma   90.00
#
_symmetry.space_group_name_H-M   'P 1'
#
loop_
_entity.id
_entity.type
_entity.pdbx_description
1 polymer ?
#
loop_
_entity_poly.entity_id
_entity_poly.type
_entity_poly.pdbx_seq_one_letter_code
_entity_poly.pdbx_strand_id
1 'polypeptide(L)' 'VVFNPILAPGGGATEMAISVALNEKAKSLPGVAGAPYRAIADALEVIPRTLVTNAGGKAIRTLTELRAKHAEGQHTFGV' A
#
# COMPACT_ATOMS: atom_id res chain seq x y z
N VAL A 1 19.82 -7.01 -24.68
CA VAL A 1 19.24 -5.65 -24.58
C VAL A 1 18.05 -5.73 -23.65
N VAL A 2 17.93 -4.82 -22.68
CA VAL A 2 16.76 -4.74 -21.77
C VAL A 2 15.75 -3.77 -22.37
N PHE A 3 14.51 -4.21 -22.55
CA PHE A 3 13.46 -3.45 -23.26
C PHE A 3 12.64 -2.51 -22.35
N ASN A 4 12.65 -2.72 -21.03
CA ASN A 4 11.97 -1.84 -20.08
C ASN A 4 12.79 -1.69 -18.78
N PRO A 5 13.55 -0.60 -18.61
CA PRO A 5 14.43 -0.40 -17.47
C PRO A 5 13.77 0.27 -16.25
N ILE A 6 12.44 0.43 -16.23
CA ILE A 6 11.72 1.07 -15.13
C ILE A 6 11.49 0.04 -14.00
N LEU A 7 11.79 0.45 -12.76
CA LEU A 7 11.65 -0.38 -11.56
C LEU A 7 10.71 0.26 -10.56
N ALA A 8 10.12 -0.56 -9.70
CA ALA A 8 9.27 -0.14 -8.60
C ALA A 8 9.82 -0.67 -7.25
N PRO A 9 9.60 0.04 -6.14
CA PRO A 9 9.99 -0.43 -4.81
C PRO A 9 9.31 -1.77 -4.46
N GLY A 10 10.11 -2.77 -4.04
CA GLY A 10 9.63 -4.10 -3.65
C GLY A 10 9.11 -4.16 -2.21
N GLY A 11 9.02 -5.38 -1.64
CA GLY A 11 8.67 -5.58 -0.23
C GLY A 11 7.26 -5.11 0.16
N GLY A 12 6.33 -5.03 -0.79
CA GLY A 12 4.98 -4.50 -0.55
C GLY A 12 4.90 -2.97 -0.50
N ALA A 13 6.00 -2.25 -0.79
CA ALA A 13 6.05 -0.79 -0.77
C ALA A 13 5.14 -0.19 -1.85
N THR A 14 5.22 -0.71 -3.06
CA THR A 14 4.40 -0.21 -4.19
C THR A 14 2.92 -0.37 -3.91
N GLU A 15 2.50 -1.54 -3.41
CA GLU A 15 1.11 -1.82 -3.05
C GLU A 15 0.63 -0.92 -1.91
N MET A 16 1.48 -0.65 -0.92
CA MET A 16 1.14 0.27 0.18
C MET A 16 1.00 1.72 -0.32
N ALA A 17 1.89 2.18 -1.21
CA ALA A 17 1.80 3.52 -1.79
C ALA A 17 0.49 3.71 -2.55
N ILE A 18 0.10 2.71 -3.35
CA ILE A 18 -1.16 2.72 -4.10
C ILE A 18 -2.36 2.67 -3.14
N SER A 19 -2.32 1.84 -2.09
CA SER A 19 -3.38 1.79 -1.06
C SER A 19 -3.62 3.17 -0.44
N VAL A 20 -2.55 3.83 0.03
CA VAL A 20 -2.66 5.17 0.63
C VAL A 20 -3.20 6.19 -0.38
N ALA A 21 -2.69 6.19 -1.62
CA ALA A 21 -3.17 7.11 -2.66
C ALA A 21 -4.64 6.88 -3.02
N LEU A 22 -5.10 5.64 -3.12
CA LEU A 22 -6.51 5.31 -3.38
C LEU A 22 -7.41 5.71 -2.21
N ASN A 23 -6.94 5.53 -0.98
CA ASN A 23 -7.67 5.98 0.22
C ASN A 23 -7.81 7.51 0.26
N GLU A 24 -6.76 8.27 -0.06
CA GLU A 24 -6.86 9.73 -0.19
C GLU A 24 -7.80 10.13 -1.33
N LYS A 25 -7.70 9.46 -2.49
CA LYS A 25 -8.62 9.72 -3.60
C LYS A 25 -10.07 9.44 -3.21
N ALA A 26 -10.33 8.37 -2.47
CA ALA A 26 -11.67 8.02 -2.00
C ALA A 26 -12.30 9.10 -1.11
N LYS A 27 -11.50 9.84 -0.34
CA LYS A 27 -11.99 10.97 0.49
C LYS A 27 -12.46 12.15 -0.36
N SER A 28 -11.88 12.33 -1.55
CA SER A 28 -12.27 13.40 -2.48
C SER A 28 -13.57 13.11 -3.25
N LEU A 29 -14.09 11.88 -3.19
CA LEU A 29 -15.26 11.46 -3.97
C LEU A 29 -16.55 11.60 -3.16
N PRO A 30 -17.62 12.17 -3.74
CA PRO A 30 -18.89 12.34 -3.05
C PRO A 30 -19.67 11.02 -2.94
N GLY A 31 -20.39 10.87 -1.83
CA GLY A 31 -21.33 9.78 -1.61
C GLY A 31 -20.69 8.39 -1.66
N VAL A 32 -21.37 7.46 -2.32
CA VAL A 32 -20.99 6.04 -2.37
C VAL A 32 -19.83 5.76 -3.34
N ALA A 33 -19.46 6.72 -4.19
CA ALA A 33 -18.43 6.54 -5.20
C ALA A 33 -17.03 6.27 -4.62
N GLY A 34 -16.78 6.65 -3.36
CA GLY A 34 -15.52 6.36 -2.66
C GLY A 34 -15.41 4.91 -2.17
N ALA A 35 -16.50 4.17 -2.04
CA ALA A 35 -16.47 2.81 -1.46
C ALA A 35 -15.64 1.82 -2.30
N PRO A 36 -15.77 1.77 -3.65
CA PRO A 36 -14.93 0.91 -4.48
C PRO A 36 -13.43 1.23 -4.37
N TYR A 37 -13.07 2.51 -4.24
CA TYR A 37 -11.67 2.92 -4.08
C TYR A 37 -11.06 2.40 -2.78
N ARG A 38 -11.78 2.52 -1.66
CA ARG A 38 -11.35 1.97 -0.37
C ARG A 38 -11.22 0.45 -0.41
N ALA A 39 -12.16 -0.23 -1.06
CA ALA A 39 -12.11 -1.69 -1.21
C ALA A 39 -10.84 -2.15 -1.95
N ILE A 40 -10.45 -1.45 -3.02
CA ILE A 40 -9.21 -1.75 -3.74
C ILE A 40 -7.98 -1.39 -2.90
N ALA A 41 -8.00 -0.25 -2.19
CA ALA A 41 -6.93 0.13 -1.29
C ALA A 41 -6.67 -0.94 -0.23
N ASP A 42 -7.72 -1.40 0.45
CA ASP A 42 -7.65 -2.45 1.46
C ASP A 42 -7.16 -3.78 0.88
N ALA A 43 -7.58 -4.12 -0.35
CA ALA A 43 -7.15 -5.34 -1.03
C ALA A 43 -5.65 -5.35 -1.34
N LEU A 44 -5.07 -4.22 -1.75
CA LEU A 44 -3.64 -4.13 -2.07
C LEU A 44 -2.73 -4.43 -0.86
N GLU A 45 -3.21 -4.12 0.34
CA GLU A 45 -2.44 -4.38 1.55
C GLU A 45 -2.29 -5.87 1.89
N VAL A 46 -2.97 -6.77 1.17
CA VAL A 46 -2.78 -8.21 1.33
C VAL A 46 -1.33 -8.62 1.08
N ILE A 47 -0.62 -7.95 0.15
CA ILE A 47 0.77 -8.28 -0.18
C ILE A 47 1.73 -7.97 0.98
N PRO A 48 1.86 -6.71 1.46
CA PRO A 48 2.70 -6.43 2.62
C PRO A 48 2.24 -7.19 3.87
N ARG A 49 0.92 -7.40 4.07
CA ARG A 49 0.41 -8.21 5.18
C ARG A 49 0.95 -9.64 5.15
N THR A 50 0.86 -10.28 3.98
CA THR A 50 1.29 -11.67 3.79
C THR A 50 2.80 -11.80 3.98
N LEU A 51 3.59 -10.84 3.48
CA LEU A 51 5.04 -10.81 3.69
C LEU A 51 5.40 -10.75 5.17
N VAL A 52 4.78 -9.85 5.95
CA VAL A 52 5.04 -9.75 7.40
C VAL A 52 4.63 -11.04 8.11
N THR A 53 3.46 -11.58 7.79
CA THR A 53 2.97 -12.82 8.41
C THR A 53 3.90 -14.00 8.12
N ASN A 54 4.34 -14.18 6.88
CA ASN A 54 5.24 -15.25 6.49
C ASN A 54 6.63 -15.10 7.13
N ALA A 55 7.06 -13.86 7.40
CA ALA A 55 8.30 -13.57 8.14
C ALA A 55 8.17 -13.75 9.67
N GLY A 56 7.00 -14.14 10.19
CA GLY A 56 6.75 -14.28 11.64
C GLY A 56 6.58 -12.95 12.38
N GLY A 57 6.41 -11.85 11.66
CA GLY A 57 6.27 -10.51 12.22
C GLY A 57 4.85 -10.19 12.72
N LYS A 58 4.73 -9.05 13.41
CA LYS A 58 3.44 -8.54 13.92
C LYS A 58 2.71 -7.73 12.84
N ALA A 59 2.00 -8.42 11.94
CA ALA A 59 1.35 -7.83 10.76
C ALA A 59 0.59 -6.52 11.02
N ILE A 60 -0.26 -6.47 12.05
CA ILE A 60 -1.05 -5.25 12.37
C ILE A 60 -0.13 -4.07 12.71
N ARG A 61 0.89 -4.30 13.54
CA ARG A 61 1.83 -3.25 13.96
C ARG A 61 2.63 -2.75 12.77
N THR A 62 3.24 -3.67 12.02
CA THR A 62 4.09 -3.33 10.87
C THR A 62 3.30 -2.62 9.78
N LEU A 63 2.08 -3.06 9.45
CA LEU A 63 1.24 -2.37 8.47
C LEU A 63 0.82 -0.98 8.93
N THR A 64 0.55 -0.80 10.22
CA THR A 64 0.22 0.53 10.77
C THR A 64 1.41 1.48 10.63
N GLU A 65 2.61 1.04 10.99
CA GLU A 65 3.85 1.81 10.83
C GLU A 65 4.12 2.10 9.34
N LEU A 66 3.90 1.12 8.45
CA LEU A 66 4.11 1.28 7.02
C LEU A 66 3.12 2.30 6.41
N ARG A 67 1.83 2.21 6.74
CA ARG A 67 0.82 3.19 6.31
C ARG A 67 1.18 4.61 6.73
N ALA A 68 1.65 4.80 7.97
CA ALA A 68 2.05 6.11 8.46
C ALA A 68 3.19 6.72 7.63
N LYS A 69 4.26 5.94 7.37
CA LYS A 69 5.37 6.37 6.52
C LYS A 69 4.92 6.74 5.10
N HIS A 70 4.04 5.94 4.51
CA HIS A 70 3.51 6.22 3.17
C HIS A 70 2.60 7.45 3.13
N ALA A 71 1.83 7.71 4.18
CA ALA A 71 1.04 8.94 4.33
C ALA A 71 1.93 10.19 4.48
N GLU A 72 3.14 10.03 5.04
CA GLU A 72 4.18 11.08 5.10
C GLU A 72 4.96 11.25 3.77
N GLY A 73 4.56 10.56 2.69
CA GLY A 73 5.20 10.65 1.37
C GLY A 73 6.40 9.72 1.18
N GLN A 74 6.69 8.84 2.14
CA GLN A 74 7.82 7.91 2.08
C GLN A 74 7.44 6.62 1.32
N HIS A 75 7.26 6.72 0.00
CA HIS A 75 6.67 5.65 -0.83
C HIS A 75 7.57 4.44 -1.11
N THR A 76 8.84 4.48 -0.72
CA THR A 76 9.80 3.39 -0.98
C THR A 76 9.96 2.43 0.20
N PHE A 77 9.25 2.65 1.31
CA PHE A 77 9.31 1.77 2.47
C PHE A 77 8.48 0.51 2.25
N GLY A 78 9.10 -0.65 2.39
CA GLY A 78 8.46 -1.97 2.40
C GLY A 78 8.63 -2.66 3.75
N VAL A 79 8.13 -3.90 3.82
CA VAL A 79 8.30 -4.84 4.94
C VAL A 79 9.75 -5.26 5.09
#